data_AF-A0A368LG01-F1
#
_entry.id   AF-A0A368LG01-F1
#
_cell.length_a   1.000
_cell.length_b   1.000
_cell.length_c   1.000
_cell.angle_alpha   90.00
_cell.angle_beta   90.00
_cell.angle_gamma   90.00
#
_symmetry.space_group_name_H-M   'P 1'
#
loop_
_entity.id
_entity.type
_entity.pdbx_description
1 polymer ?
#
loop_
_entity_poly.entity_id
_entity_poly.type
_entity_poly.pdbx_seq_one_letter_code
_entity_poly.pdbx_strand_id
1 'polypeptide(L)'
;MNFENIYNLQNKGFPFEEAKAMDAKNIHSADAEQLIEYCDEKEAQMEHLNDLESRGFYHGTDNLFMVEEIERAEVQNDMYEMWRNEY
;
A
#
# COMPACT_ATOMS: atom_id res chain seq x y z
N MET A 1 -9.41 -22.40 8.45
CA MET A 1 -9.41 -22.15 7.01
C MET A 1 -10.85 -22.03 6.57
N ASN A 2 -11.27 -20.83 6.17
CA ASN A 2 -12.68 -20.55 5.84
C ASN A 2 -12.87 -20.64 4.31
N PHE A 3 -13.55 -21.70 3.87
CA PHE A 3 -13.79 -21.96 2.44
C PHE A 3 -14.58 -20.83 1.76
N GLU A 4 -15.56 -20.26 2.46
CA GLU A 4 -16.40 -19.18 1.95
C GLU A 4 -15.57 -17.91 1.71
N ASN A 5 -14.64 -17.60 2.60
CA ASN A 5 -13.73 -16.45 2.45
C ASN A 5 -12.78 -16.62 1.26
N ILE A 6 -12.18 -17.80 1.11
CA ILE A 6 -11.27 -18.11 -0.01
C ILE A 6 -12.02 -18.04 -1.34
N TYR A 7 -13.23 -18.61 -1.42
CA TYR A 7 -14.06 -18.56 -2.62
C TYR A 7 -14.41 -17.11 -3.01
N ASN A 8 -14.76 -16.28 -2.03
CA ASN A 8 -15.06 -14.87 -2.26
C ASN A 8 -13.82 -14.09 -2.73
N LEU A 9 -12.64 -14.36 -2.17
CA LEU A 9 -11.37 -13.77 -2.63
C LEU A 9 -11.01 -14.23 -4.05
N GLN A 10 -11.23 -15.50 -4.39
CA GLN A 10 -11.00 -16.00 -5.74
C GLN A 10 -11.93 -15.37 -6.78
N ASN A 11 -13.21 -15.16 -6.46
CA ASN A 11 -14.14 -14.46 -7.34
C ASN A 11 -13.75 -12.99 -7.56
N LYS A 12 -13.06 -12.39 -6.60
CA LYS A 12 -12.50 -11.03 -6.71
C LYS A 12 -11.20 -10.97 -7.52
N GLY A 13 -10.71 -12.11 -8.01
CA GLY A 13 -9.56 -12.19 -8.91
C GLY A 13 -8.24 -12.60 -8.24
N PHE A 14 -8.23 -12.84 -6.92
CA PHE A 14 -7.04 -13.31 -6.24
C PHE A 14 -6.74 -14.79 -6.56
N PRO A 15 -5.50 -15.15 -6.94
CA PRO A 15 -5.08 -16.55 -7.09
C PRO A 15 -5.32 -17.36 -5.82
N PHE A 16 -5.56 -18.67 -5.95
CA PHE A 16 -5.88 -19.55 -4.82
C PHE A 16 -4.83 -19.51 -3.70
N GLU A 17 -3.54 -19.52 -4.05
CA GLU A 17 -2.44 -19.47 -3.08
C GLU A 17 -2.40 -18.15 -2.31
N GLU A 18 -2.70 -17.03 -2.97
CA GLU A 18 -2.78 -15.71 -2.32
C GLU A 18 -4.02 -15.61 -1.44
N ALA A 19 -5.20 -16.03 -1.93
CA ALA A 19 -6.43 -16.07 -1.15
C ALA A 19 -6.28 -16.92 0.13
N LYS A 20 -5.55 -18.04 0.03
CA LYS A 20 -5.18 -18.89 1.16
C LYS A 20 -4.23 -18.21 2.14
N ALA A 21 -3.23 -17.49 1.64
CA ALA A 21 -2.31 -16.73 2.49
C ALA A 21 -3.02 -15.57 3.21
N MET A 22 -3.99 -14.92 2.54
CA MET A 22 -4.82 -13.86 3.11
C MET A 22 -5.77 -14.41 4.18
N ASP A 23 -6.43 -15.55 3.94
CA ASP A 23 -7.25 -16.24 4.96
C ASP A 23 -6.42 -16.65 6.19
N ALA A 24 -5.19 -17.12 5.97
CA ALA A 24 -4.27 -17.46 7.06
C ALA A 24 -3.86 -16.24 7.92
N LYS A 25 -3.91 -15.03 7.33
CA LYS A 25 -3.68 -13.75 8.01
C LYS A 25 -4.96 -13.15 8.61
N ASN A 26 -6.08 -13.88 8.61
CA ASN A 26 -7.41 -13.38 9.00
C ASN A 26 -7.88 -12.15 8.19
N ILE A 27 -7.44 -12.01 6.94
CA ILE A 27 -7.94 -10.97 6.05
C ILE A 27 -9.21 -11.50 5.39
N HIS A 28 -10.33 -10.82 5.61
CA HIS A 28 -11.60 -11.19 5.00
C HIS A 28 -11.75 -10.54 3.63
N SER A 29 -12.62 -11.13 2.81
CA SER A 29 -12.91 -10.60 1.48
C SER A 29 -13.40 -9.14 1.48
N ALA A 30 -14.07 -8.70 2.54
CA ALA A 30 -14.48 -7.31 2.72
C ALA A 30 -13.29 -6.37 3.01
N ASP A 31 -12.33 -6.83 3.82
CA ASP A 31 -11.11 -6.08 4.12
C ASP A 31 -10.24 -5.94 2.86
N ALA A 32 -10.21 -6.99 2.03
CA ALA A 32 -9.50 -6.97 0.76
C ALA A 32 -10.10 -5.97 -0.25
N GLU A 33 -11.44 -5.83 -0.28
CA GLU A 33 -12.12 -4.79 -1.08
C GLU A 33 -11.75 -3.40 -0.59
N GLN A 34 -11.82 -3.16 0.71
CA GLN A 34 -11.46 -1.85 1.29
C GLN A 34 -10.00 -1.49 1.05
N LEU A 35 -9.10 -2.48 1.07
CA LEU A 35 -7.69 -2.29 0.73
C LEU A 35 -7.49 -1.90 -0.74
N ILE A 36 -8.22 -2.53 -1.66
CA ILE A 36 -8.16 -2.17 -3.08
C ILE A 36 -8.68 -0.74 -3.28
N GLU A 37 -9.87 -0.42 -2.74
CA GLU A 37 -10.44 0.92 -2.85
C GLU A 37 -9.51 1.99 -2.27
N TYR A 38 -8.90 1.71 -1.11
CA TYR A 38 -7.92 2.61 -0.50
C TYR A 38 -6.67 2.81 -1.38
N CYS A 39 -6.14 1.74 -1.98
CA CYS A 39 -5.00 1.84 -2.90
C CYS A 39 -5.34 2.67 -4.13
N ASP A 40 -6.50 2.46 -4.74
CA ASP A 40 -6.97 3.20 -5.92
C ASP A 40 -7.15 4.70 -5.58
N GLU A 41 -7.72 5.02 -4.40
CA GLU A 41 -7.84 6.39 -3.92
C GLU A 41 -6.47 7.06 -3.71
N LYS A 42 -5.49 6.31 -3.19
CA LYS A 42 -4.12 6.81 -2.99
C LYS A 42 -3.38 7.03 -4.30
N GLU A 43 -3.55 6.16 -5.28
CA GLU A 43 -2.96 6.34 -6.60
C GLU A 43 -3.54 7.57 -7.30
N ALA A 44 -4.86 7.77 -7.23
CA ALA A 44 -5.51 8.97 -7.75
C ALA A 44 -5.05 10.26 -7.04
N GLN A 45 -4.83 10.21 -5.71
CA GLN A 45 -4.25 11.32 -4.96
C GLN A 45 -2.83 11.64 -5.43
N MET A 46 -1.97 10.63 -5.61
CA MET A 46 -0.62 10.84 -6.12
C MET A 46 -0.61 11.42 -7.53
N GLU A 47 -1.47 10.91 -8.44
CA GLU A 47 -1.57 11.43 -9.79
C GLU A 47 -1.99 12.91 -9.79
N HIS A 48 -2.97 13.26 -8.94
CA HIS A 48 -3.38 14.65 -8.77
C HIS A 48 -2.25 15.53 -8.21
N LEU A 49 -1.47 15.01 -7.26
CA LEU A 49 -0.34 15.73 -6.71
C LEU A 49 0.75 15.95 -7.78
N ASN A 50 1.08 14.91 -8.55
CA ASN A 50 2.03 15.01 -9.66
C ASN A 50 1.57 16.00 -10.76
N ASP A 51 0.27 16.07 -11.07
CA ASP A 51 -0.26 17.08 -12.01
C ASP A 51 0.00 18.50 -11.49
N LEU A 52 -0.30 18.75 -10.20
CA LEU A 52 -0.08 20.06 -9.59
C LEU A 52 1.40 20.45 -9.53
N GLU A 53 2.29 19.49 -9.23
CA GLU A 53 3.75 19.70 -9.28
C GLU A 53 4.21 20.02 -10.70
N SER A 54 3.77 19.25 -11.71
CA SER A 54 4.15 19.45 -13.11
C SER A 54 3.71 20.81 -13.67
N ARG A 55 2.61 21.36 -13.14
CA ARG A 55 2.07 22.69 -13.48
C ARG A 55 2.73 23.82 -12.69
N GLY A 56 3.64 23.49 -11.77
CA GLY A 56 4.42 24.44 -10.98
C GLY A 56 3.65 25.08 -9.83
N PHE A 57 2.55 24.47 -9.37
CA PHE A 57 1.82 24.98 -8.20
C PHE A 57 2.60 24.81 -6.89
N TYR A 58 3.46 23.81 -6.82
CA TYR A 58 4.43 23.57 -5.75
C TYR A 58 5.56 22.68 -6.29
N HIS A 59 6.74 22.74 -5.69
CA HIS A 59 7.80 21.76 -5.95
C HIS A 59 7.67 20.58 -4.98
N GLY A 60 8.13 19.38 -5.32
CA GLY A 60 8.07 18.21 -4.43
C GLY A 60 8.66 18.42 -3.03
N THR A 61 9.55 19.41 -2.86
CA THR A 61 10.10 19.86 -1.57
C THR A 61 9.21 20.83 -0.79
N ASP A 62 8.22 21.47 -1.43
CA ASP A 62 7.27 22.40 -0.81
C ASP A 62 6.04 21.66 -0.24
N ASN A 63 5.80 20.43 -0.68
CA ASN A 63 4.72 19.60 -0.17
C ASN A 63 5.16 18.90 1.12
N LEU A 64 4.86 19.52 2.26
CA LEU A 64 5.11 19.00 3.62
C LEU A 64 4.66 17.54 3.81
N PHE A 65 3.56 17.14 3.17
CA PHE A 65 3.08 15.74 3.24
C PHE A 65 4.04 14.77 2.56
N MET A 66 4.55 15.13 1.37
CA MET A 66 5.53 14.30 0.64
C MET A 66 6.87 14.24 1.37
N VAL A 67 7.30 15.36 1.96
CA VAL A 67 8.53 15.40 2.77
C VAL A 67 8.42 14.44 3.97
N GLU A 68 7.30 14.48 4.70
CA GLU A 68 7.08 13.56 5.83
C GLU A 68 7.02 12.09 5.40
N GLU A 69 6.44 11.76 4.24
CA GLU A 69 6.44 10.37 3.75
C GLU A 69 7.85 9.90 3.33
N ILE A 70 8.62 10.75 2.66
CA ILE A 70 10.01 10.45 2.29
C ILE A 70 10.85 10.22 3.54
N GLU A 71 10.75 11.10 4.54
CA GLU A 71 11.47 10.97 5.81
C GLU A 71 11.11 9.67 6.55
N ARG A 72 9.83 9.28 6.57
CA ARG A 72 9.42 7.99 7.18
C ARG A 72 9.98 6.79 6.44
N ALA A 73 10.01 6.84 5.11
CA ALA A 73 10.55 5.76 4.29
C ALA A 73 12.06 5.61 4.51
N GLU A 74 12.81 6.72 4.58
CA GLU A 74 14.25 6.72 4.88
C GLU A 74 14.53 6.14 6.27
N VAL A 75 13.78 6.55 7.30
CA VAL A 75 13.94 6.01 8.66
C VAL A 75 13.68 4.49 8.70
N GLN A 76 12.68 4.01 7.98
CA GLN A 76 12.44 2.56 7.89
C GLN A 76 13.59 1.84 7.17
N ASN A 77 14.11 2.41 6.09
CA ASN A 77 15.19 1.81 5.32
C ASN A 77 16.48 1.74 6.15
N ASP A 78 16.82 2.81 6.87
CA ASP A 78 17.95 2.88 7.80
C ASP A 78 17.83 1.81 8.90
N MET A 79 16.63 1.65 9.48
CA MET A 79 16.38 0.59 10.47
C MET A 79 16.61 -0.80 9.88
N TYR A 80 16.14 -1.05 8.65
CA TYR A 80 16.35 -2.32 7.96
C TYR A 80 17.84 -2.57 7.64
N GLU A 81 18.59 -1.55 7.21
CA GLU A 81 20.02 -1.67 6.94
C GLU A 81 20.84 -1.93 8.21
N MET A 82 20.51 -1.27 9.32
CA MET A 82 21.13 -1.56 10.62
C MET A 82 20.90 -3.02 11.02
N TRP A 83 19.65 -3.49 10.91
CA TRP A 83 19.30 -4.88 11.22
C TRP A 83 20.02 -5.89 10.32
N ARG A 84 20.22 -5.56 9.04
CA ARG A 84 20.90 -6.43 8.07
C ARG A 84 22.41 -6.47 8.30
N ASN A 85 23.02 -5.43 8.85
CA ASN A 85 24.45 -5.37 9.14
C ASN A 85 24.83 -5.98 10.50
N GLU A 86 23.86 -6.18 11.40
CA GLU A 86 24.08 -6.85 12.70
C GLU A 86 24.02 -8.39 12.62
N TYR A 87 23.61 -8.97 11.48
CA TYR A 87 23.56 -10.41 11.19
C TYR A 87 24.46 -10.81 10.02
#